data_AF-A8UX81-F1
#
_entry.id   AF-A8UX81-F1
#
_cell.length_a   1.000
_cell.length_b   1.000
_cell.length_c   1.000
_cell.angle_alpha   90.00
_cell.angle_beta   90.00
_cell.angle_gamma   90.00
#
_symmetry.space_group_name_H-M   'P 1'
#
loop_
_entity.id
_entity.type
_entity.pdbx_description
1 polymer ?
#
loop_
_entity_poly.entity_id
_entity_poly.type
_entity_poly.pdbx_seq_one_letter_code
_entity_poly.pdbx_strand_id
1 'polypeptide(L)'
;MTFRSSKDKAVSVLLAILAVIGLISFGKDMLKGLAFLSEAGGPVTLLIVILSLIALGIYIWDRFFVGSVDSSIQALVFMERYAPSMGLLGSLHSFMVKMGSAFKEGTLNLQEVSEMLAFAWLSTIAGVVIHIIAGMILSFERRKENEED
;
A
#
# COMPACT_ATOMS: atom_id res chain seq x y z
N MET A 1 17.60 -34.87 1.30
CA MET A 1 18.07 -33.81 2.22
C MET A 1 18.94 -32.86 1.43
N THR A 2 18.37 -31.78 0.90
CA THR A 2 19.09 -30.81 0.06
C THR A 2 19.86 -29.82 0.94
N PHE A 3 21.17 -29.80 0.79
CA PHE A 3 22.09 -28.84 1.39
C PHE A 3 21.79 -27.44 0.83
N ARG A 4 20.90 -26.69 1.47
CA ARG A 4 20.72 -25.25 1.23
C ARG A 4 22.02 -24.56 1.65
N SER A 5 22.70 -23.91 0.71
CA SER A 5 24.08 -23.43 0.85
C SER A 5 24.22 -22.45 2.02
N SER A 6 25.36 -22.50 2.72
CA SER A 6 25.69 -21.56 3.81
C SER A 6 25.61 -20.09 3.37
N LYS A 7 25.74 -19.81 2.07
CA LYS A 7 25.52 -18.48 1.48
C LYS A 7 24.06 -18.04 1.55
N ASP A 8 23.10 -18.92 1.27
CA ASP A 8 21.67 -18.58 1.25
C ASP A 8 21.18 -18.21 2.66
N LYS A 9 21.70 -18.90 3.68
CA LYS A 9 21.42 -18.57 5.09
C LYS A 9 22.04 -17.24 5.51
N ALA A 10 23.24 -16.92 5.04
CA ALA A 10 23.89 -15.66 5.35
C ALA A 10 23.15 -14.48 4.69
N VAL A 11 22.71 -14.63 3.45
CA VAL A 11 21.92 -13.62 2.73
C VAL A 11 20.55 -13.42 3.38
N SER A 12 19.88 -14.50 3.80
CA SER A 12 18.58 -14.39 4.49
C SER A 12 18.69 -13.68 5.85
N VAL A 13 19.76 -13.96 6.60
CA VAL A 13 20.02 -13.28 7.88
C VAL A 13 20.35 -11.81 7.66
N LEU A 14 21.14 -11.48 6.64
CA LEU A 14 21.48 -10.09 6.31
C LEU A 14 20.24 -9.28 5.92
N LEU A 15 19.36 -9.84 5.09
CA LEU A 15 18.08 -9.22 4.70
C LEU A 15 17.14 -9.05 5.89
N ALA A 16 17.05 -10.04 6.79
CA ALA A 16 16.26 -9.94 8.00
C ALA A 16 16.78 -8.82 8.92
N ILE A 17 18.11 -8.69 9.07
CA ILE A 17 18.73 -7.61 9.85
C ILE A 17 18.45 -6.24 9.21
N LEU A 18 18.58 -6.12 7.89
CA LEU A 18 18.25 -4.88 7.17
C LEU A 18 16.77 -4.51 7.30
N ALA A 19 15.86 -5.49 7.25
CA ALA A 19 14.43 -5.28 7.46
C ALA A 19 14.15 -4.80 8.90
N VAL A 20 14.80 -5.39 9.91
CA VAL A 20 14.67 -4.98 11.32
C VAL A 20 15.24 -3.59 11.55
N ILE A 21 16.41 -3.27 11.00
CA ILE A 21 17.02 -1.93 11.09
C ILE A 21 16.15 -0.89 10.39
N GLY A 22 15.62 -1.22 9.21
CA GLY A 22 14.65 -0.38 8.50
C GLY A 22 13.39 -0.14 9.32
N LEU A 23 12.83 -1.19 9.92
CA LEU A 23 11.64 -1.10 10.78
C LEU A 23 11.89 -0.28 12.04
N ILE A 24 13.07 -0.37 12.66
CA ILE A 24 13.41 0.43 13.84
C ILE A 24 13.64 1.91 13.48
N SER A 25 14.33 2.15 12.36
CA SER A 25 14.70 3.51 11.93
C SER A 25 13.50 4.28 11.39
N PHE A 26 12.62 3.62 10.64
CA PHE A 26 11.41 4.23 10.07
C PHE A 26 10.14 3.96 10.86
N GLY A 27 10.14 3.02 11.82
CA GLY A 27 8.91 2.55 12.47
C GLY A 27 8.13 3.63 13.20
N LYS A 28 8.82 4.58 13.85
CA LYS A 28 8.16 5.72 14.51
C LYS A 28 7.46 6.64 13.51
N ASP A 29 8.11 6.95 12.40
CA ASP A 29 7.55 7.82 11.37
C ASP A 29 6.49 7.10 10.53
N MET A 30 6.63 5.78 10.35
CA MET A 30 5.65 4.92 9.72
C MET A 30 4.38 4.79 10.57
N LEU A 31 4.51 4.63 11.90
CA LEU A 31 3.36 4.63 12.82
C LEU A 31 2.66 5.99 12.85
N LYS A 32 3.40 7.10 12.83
CA LYS A 32 2.81 8.44 12.69
C LYS A 32 2.10 8.61 11.35
N GLY A 33 2.69 8.12 10.26
CA GLY A 33 2.08 8.14 8.93
C GLY A 33 0.80 7.31 8.86
N LEU A 34 0.79 6.11 9.47
CA LEU A 34 -0.40 5.27 9.56
C LEU A 34 -1.49 5.90 10.46
N ALA A 35 -1.11 6.50 11.58
CA ALA A 35 -2.03 7.24 12.45
C ALA A 35 -2.66 8.42 11.70
N PHE A 36 -1.84 9.21 10.99
CA PHE A 36 -2.31 10.29 10.13
C PHE A 36 -3.24 9.78 9.02
N LEU A 37 -2.88 8.69 8.33
CA LEU A 37 -3.73 8.10 7.29
C LEU A 37 -5.05 7.55 7.85
N SER A 38 -5.04 7.01 9.06
CA SER A 38 -6.25 6.56 9.76
C SER A 38 -7.16 7.72 10.11
N GLU A 39 -6.59 8.85 10.55
CA GLU A 39 -7.32 10.04 10.96
C GLU A 39 -7.80 10.86 9.75
N ALA A 40 -6.98 10.96 8.71
CA ALA A 40 -7.25 11.73 7.51
C ALA A 40 -8.00 10.92 6.45
N GLY A 41 -7.49 9.76 6.04
CA GLY A 41 -8.09 8.95 4.98
C GLY A 41 -9.20 8.00 5.45
N GLY A 42 -9.40 7.87 6.76
CA GLY A 42 -10.33 6.92 7.34
C GLY A 42 -9.92 5.44 7.19
N PRO A 43 -10.74 4.52 7.71
CA PRO A 43 -10.39 3.10 7.81
C PRO A 43 -10.19 2.42 6.45
N VAL A 44 -10.90 2.90 5.42
CA VAL A 44 -10.80 2.34 4.06
C VAL A 44 -9.45 2.66 3.43
N THR A 45 -8.95 3.89 3.58
CA THR A 45 -7.62 4.27 3.07
C THR A 45 -6.52 3.49 3.77
N LEU A 46 -6.63 3.35 5.10
CA LEU A 46 -5.68 2.57 5.88
C LEU A 46 -5.65 1.10 5.44
N LEU A 47 -6.83 0.49 5.22
CA LEU A 47 -6.95 -0.88 4.74
C LEU A 47 -6.24 -1.07 3.39
N ILE A 48 -6.45 -0.16 2.45
CA ILE A 48 -5.82 -0.20 1.13
C ILE A 48 -4.30 -0.16 1.26
N VAL A 49 -3.77 0.77 2.05
CA VAL A 49 -2.32 0.91 2.26
C VAL A 49 -1.73 -0.36 2.90
N ILE A 50 -2.40 -0.93 3.90
CA ILE A 50 -1.95 -2.17 4.56
C ILE A 50 -1.93 -3.34 3.57
N LEU A 51 -3.01 -3.56 2.81
CA LEU A 51 -3.07 -4.62 1.81
C LEU A 51 -1.98 -4.47 0.74
N SER A 52 -1.68 -3.23 0.35
CA SER A 52 -0.62 -2.92 -0.60
C SER A 52 0.77 -3.28 -0.07
N LEU A 53 1.05 -2.92 1.19
CA LEU A 53 2.32 -3.23 1.84
C LEU A 53 2.50 -4.74 2.01
N ILE A 54 1.43 -5.46 2.34
CA ILE A 54 1.45 -6.92 2.43
C ILE A 54 1.73 -7.54 1.06
N ALA A 55 1.02 -7.11 0.01
CA ALA A 55 1.23 -7.61 -1.35
C ALA A 55 2.67 -7.37 -1.83
N LEU A 56 3.21 -6.17 -1.58
CA LEU A 56 4.59 -5.84 -1.90
C LEU A 56 5.59 -6.68 -1.10
N GLY A 57 5.35 -6.86 0.21
CA GLY A 57 6.19 -7.68 1.07
C GLY A 57 6.24 -9.14 0.63
N ILE A 58 5.10 -9.72 0.26
CA ILE A 58 5.02 -11.09 -0.27
C ILE A 58 5.78 -11.18 -1.60
N TYR A 59 5.61 -10.21 -2.50
CA TYR A 59 6.35 -10.17 -3.77
C TYR A 59 7.87 -10.12 -3.57
N ILE A 60 8.36 -9.25 -2.69
CA ILE A 60 9.80 -9.17 -2.37
C ILE A 60 10.26 -10.51 -1.79
N TRP A 61 9.49 -11.11 -0.89
CA TRP A 61 9.83 -12.39 -0.30
C TRP A 61 9.94 -13.51 -1.34
N ASP A 62 8.91 -13.67 -2.17
CA ASP A 62 8.85 -14.67 -3.24
C ASP A 62 10.03 -14.51 -4.20
N ARG A 63 10.34 -13.27 -4.59
CA ARG A 63 11.43 -12.95 -5.52
C ARG A 63 12.81 -13.33 -4.98
N PHE A 64 13.08 -13.09 -3.70
CA PHE A 64 14.42 -13.31 -3.13
C PHE A 64 14.60 -14.71 -2.49
N PHE A 65 13.53 -15.34 -2.02
CA PHE A 65 13.64 -16.58 -1.21
C PHE A 65 13.01 -17.82 -1.83
N VAL A 66 11.99 -17.65 -2.67
CA VAL A 66 11.24 -18.75 -3.28
C VAL A 66 11.72 -19.01 -4.70
N GLY A 67 12.03 -17.96 -5.46
CA GLY A 67 12.51 -18.05 -6.84
C GLY A 67 11.40 -18.19 -7.89
N SER A 68 10.13 -18.22 -7.47
CA SER A 68 8.94 -18.03 -8.30
C SER A 68 8.09 -16.94 -7.68
N VAL A 69 7.44 -16.13 -8.51
CA VAL A 69 6.58 -14.99 -8.12
C VAL A 69 5.13 -15.16 -8.56
N ASP A 70 4.72 -16.35 -8.99
CA ASP A 70 3.40 -16.58 -9.60
C ASP A 70 2.23 -16.22 -8.64
N SER A 71 2.36 -16.59 -7.37
CA SER A 71 1.38 -16.27 -6.32
C SER A 71 1.36 -14.77 -5.95
N SER A 72 2.52 -14.13 -5.91
CA SER A 72 2.65 -12.71 -5.58
C SER A 72 2.22 -11.80 -6.73
N ILE A 73 2.40 -12.24 -7.97
CA ILE A 73 1.89 -11.53 -9.16
C ILE A 73 0.37 -11.42 -9.10
N GLN A 74 -0.36 -12.46 -8.70
CA GLN A 74 -1.81 -12.38 -8.57
C GLN A 74 -2.25 -11.34 -7.53
N ALA A 75 -1.55 -11.24 -6.40
CA ALA A 75 -1.81 -10.20 -5.41
C ALA A 75 -1.53 -8.80 -5.99
N LEU A 76 -0.43 -8.62 -6.73
CA LEU A 76 -0.11 -7.35 -7.39
C LEU A 76 -1.13 -6.98 -8.48
N VAL A 77 -1.61 -7.95 -9.27
CA VAL A 77 -2.67 -7.75 -10.28
C VAL A 77 -3.97 -7.33 -9.61
N PHE A 78 -4.33 -7.94 -8.49
CA PHE A 78 -5.49 -7.52 -7.71
C PHE A 78 -5.34 -6.06 -7.25
N MET A 79 -4.19 -5.70 -6.70
CA MET A 79 -3.93 -4.33 -6.25
C MET A 79 -3.95 -3.33 -7.40
N GLU A 80 -3.30 -3.64 -8.52
CA GLU A 80 -3.32 -2.82 -9.73
C GLU A 80 -4.76 -2.57 -10.20
N ARG A 81 -5.59 -3.61 -10.26
CA ARG A 81 -6.95 -3.48 -10.77
C ARG A 81 -7.94 -2.80 -9.82
N TYR A 82 -7.85 -3.05 -8.52
CA TYR A 82 -8.88 -2.67 -7.56
C TYR A 82 -8.49 -1.50 -6.64
N ALA A 83 -7.21 -1.13 -6.54
CA ALA A 83 -6.79 -0.01 -5.69
C ALA A 83 -7.47 1.33 -6.05
N PRO A 84 -7.67 1.71 -7.33
CA PRO A 84 -8.38 2.95 -7.66
C PRO A 84 -9.82 2.96 -7.15
N SER A 85 -10.54 1.85 -7.33
CA SER A 85 -11.92 1.69 -6.87
C SER A 85 -12.01 1.75 -5.35
N MET A 86 -11.08 1.12 -4.62
CA MET A 86 -11.04 1.22 -3.18
C MET A 86 -10.70 2.65 -2.71
N GLY A 87 -9.80 3.35 -3.41
CA GLY A 87 -9.48 4.75 -3.12
C GLY A 87 -10.71 5.67 -3.27
N LEU A 88 -11.52 5.41 -4.30
CA LEU A 88 -12.80 6.09 -4.49
C LEU A 88 -13.82 5.76 -3.39
N LEU A 89 -13.89 4.50 -2.94
CA LEU A 89 -14.72 4.12 -1.79
C LEU A 89 -14.28 4.83 -0.51
N GLY A 90 -12.97 4.95 -0.27
CA GLY A 90 -12.43 5.73 0.86
C GLY A 90 -12.80 7.20 0.78
N SER A 91 -12.75 7.77 -0.44
CA SER A 91 -13.19 9.13 -0.71
C SER A 91 -14.66 9.34 -0.37
N LEU A 92 -15.54 8.48 -0.89
CA LEU A 92 -16.98 8.52 -0.60
C LEU A 92 -17.28 8.33 0.88
N HIS A 93 -16.59 7.41 1.54
CA HIS A 93 -16.73 7.20 2.98
C HIS A 93 -16.37 8.48 3.77
N SER A 94 -15.24 9.11 3.45
CA SER A 94 -14.83 10.37 4.07
C SER A 94 -15.84 11.49 3.86
N PHE A 95 -16.42 11.60 2.65
CA PHE A 95 -17.53 12.51 2.40
C PHE A 95 -18.75 12.22 3.28
N MET A 96 -19.21 10.97 3.32
CA MET A 96 -20.43 10.59 4.06
C MET A 96 -20.29 10.85 5.57
N VAL A 97 -19.12 10.55 6.14
CA VAL A 97 -18.89 10.73 7.58
C VAL A 97 -18.80 12.22 7.97
N LYS A 98 -18.16 13.04 7.13
CA LYS A 98 -17.93 14.47 7.43
C LYS A 98 -19.01 15.42 6.91
N MET A 99 -19.94 14.94 6.09
CA MET A 99 -21.03 15.78 5.56
C MET A 99 -21.88 16.41 6.68
N GLY A 100 -22.07 15.71 7.80
CA GLY A 100 -22.79 16.25 8.96
C GLY A 100 -22.07 17.41 9.66
N SER A 101 -20.73 17.40 9.72
CA SER A 101 -19.96 18.48 10.34
C SER A 101 -19.77 19.69 9.43
N ALA A 102 -19.92 19.51 8.12
CA ALA A 102 -19.90 20.57 7.12
C ALA A 102 -21.07 21.56 7.26
N PHE A 103 -22.20 21.12 7.85
CA PHE A 103 -23.36 21.97 8.12
C PHE A 103 -23.52 22.18 9.63
N LYS A 104 -23.06 23.33 10.13
CA LYS A 104 -23.26 23.73 11.54
C LYS A 104 -24.27 24.88 11.58
N GLU A 105 -25.33 24.69 12.37
CA GLU A 105 -26.36 25.71 12.62
C GLU A 105 -27.02 26.26 11.34
N GLY A 106 -27.19 25.41 10.32
CA GLY A 106 -27.77 25.80 9.03
C GLY A 106 -26.83 26.61 8.13
N THR A 107 -25.57 26.81 8.55
CA THR A 107 -24.52 27.43 7.74
C THR A 107 -23.46 26.43 7.34
N LEU A 108 -22.86 26.67 6.18
CA LEU A 108 -21.85 25.81 5.60
C LEU A 108 -20.49 26.22 6.16
N ASN A 109 -19.85 25.34 6.92
CA ASN A 109 -18.53 25.59 7.49
C ASN A 109 -17.46 25.25 6.46
N LEU A 110 -16.89 26.28 5.82
CA LEU A 110 -15.90 26.13 4.76
C LEU A 110 -14.61 25.40 5.21
N GLN A 111 -14.22 25.54 6.48
CA GLN A 111 -13.06 24.84 7.04
C GLN A 111 -13.31 23.33 7.06
N GLU A 112 -14.45 22.90 7.60
CA GLU A 112 -14.85 21.49 7.66
C GLU A 112 -15.00 20.88 6.26
N VAL A 113 -15.56 21.66 5.31
CA VAL A 113 -15.67 21.24 3.91
C VAL A 113 -14.30 21.08 3.27
N SER A 114 -13.36 21.99 3.53
CA SER A 114 -12.00 21.88 3.00
C SER A 114 -11.26 20.64 3.52
N GLU A 115 -11.43 20.31 4.82
CA GLU A 115 -10.84 19.13 5.43
C GLU A 115 -11.47 17.83 4.90
N MET A 116 -12.79 17.81 4.75
CA MET A 116 -13.51 16.71 4.12
C MET A 116 -13.00 16.44 2.70
N LEU A 117 -12.84 17.50 1.90
CA LEU A 117 -12.29 17.40 0.55
C LEU A 117 -10.86 16.88 0.59
N ALA A 118 -9.97 17.46 1.39
CA ALA A 118 -8.58 17.04 1.49
C ALA A 118 -8.46 15.53 1.81
N PHE A 119 -9.30 15.05 2.73
CA PHE A 119 -9.35 13.65 3.13
C PHE A 119 -9.87 12.73 2.03
N ALA A 120 -10.90 13.16 1.31
CA ALA A 120 -11.42 12.43 0.16
C ALA A 120 -10.40 12.33 -0.99
N TRP A 121 -9.66 13.42 -1.24
CA TRP A 121 -8.56 13.45 -2.19
C TRP A 121 -7.43 12.50 -1.79
N LEU A 122 -7.07 12.45 -0.50
CA LEU A 122 -6.01 11.58 -0.01
C LEU A 122 -6.31 10.10 -0.28
N SER A 123 -7.55 9.63 -0.04
CA SER A 123 -7.96 8.26 -0.36
C SER A 123 -7.83 7.94 -1.84
N THR A 124 -8.27 8.87 -2.69
CA THR A 124 -8.24 8.71 -4.15
C THR A 124 -6.80 8.63 -4.65
N ILE A 125 -5.94 9.55 -4.19
CA ILE A 125 -4.52 9.59 -4.52
C ILE A 125 -3.83 8.31 -4.08
N ALA A 126 -4.10 7.82 -2.86
CA ALA A 126 -3.54 6.57 -2.37
C ALA A 126 -3.85 5.40 -3.33
N GLY A 127 -5.13 5.25 -3.71
CA GLY A 127 -5.55 4.21 -4.66
C GLY A 127 -4.86 4.30 -6.02
N VAL A 128 -4.72 5.51 -6.56
CA VAL A 128 -4.03 5.77 -7.85
C VAL A 128 -2.53 5.47 -7.75
N VAL A 129 -1.87 5.91 -6.69
CA VAL A 129 -0.42 5.67 -6.48
C VAL A 129 -0.14 4.17 -6.41
N ILE A 130 -0.96 3.42 -5.68
CA ILE A 130 -0.82 1.96 -5.58
C ILE A 130 -1.02 1.29 -6.94
N HIS A 131 -2.03 1.72 -7.71
CA HIS A 131 -2.25 1.22 -9.07
C HIS A 131 -1.01 1.42 -9.95
N ILE A 132 -0.44 2.63 -9.94
CA ILE A 132 0.75 2.95 -10.73
C ILE A 132 1.95 2.10 -10.29
N ILE A 133 2.20 1.98 -8.99
CA ILE A 133 3.32 1.17 -8.46
C ILE A 133 3.16 -0.30 -8.83
N ALA A 134 1.98 -0.88 -8.60
CA ALA A 134 1.71 -2.28 -8.95
C ALA A 134 1.85 -2.51 -10.46
N GLY A 135 1.31 -1.60 -11.29
CA GLY A 135 1.43 -1.67 -12.75
C GLY A 135 2.88 -1.58 -13.25
N MET A 136 3.72 -0.76 -12.61
CA MET A 136 5.16 -0.70 -12.93
C MET A 136 5.86 -2.03 -12.61
N ILE A 137 5.59 -2.63 -11.45
CA ILE A 137 6.18 -3.92 -11.05
C ILE A 137 5.74 -5.03 -12.02
N LEU A 138 4.44 -5.11 -12.32
CA LEU A 138 3.92 -6.11 -13.26
C LEU A 138 4.48 -5.94 -14.67
N SER A 139 4.67 -4.70 -15.12
CA SER A 139 5.29 -4.40 -16.42
C SER A 139 6.78 -4.75 -16.47
N PHE A 140 7.46 -4.75 -15.33
CA PHE A 140 8.84 -5.21 -15.22
C PHE A 140 8.92 -6.73 -15.31
N GLU A 141 8.07 -7.46 -14.58
CA GLU A 141 8.06 -8.93 -14.64
C GLU A 141 7.68 -9.47 -16.03
N ARG A 142 6.65 -8.91 -16.68
CA ARG A 142 6.29 -9.30 -18.06
C ARG A 142 7.42 -9.07 -19.07
N ARG A 143 8.19 -8.00 -18.90
CA ARG A 143 9.34 -7.72 -19.79
C ARG A 143 10.43 -8.75 -19.62
N LYS A 144 10.69 -9.17 -18.37
CA LYS A 144 11.68 -10.18 -18.07
C LYS A 144 11.31 -11.54 -18.66
N GLU A 145 10.04 -11.95 -18.56
CA GLU A 145 9.56 -13.20 -19.19
C GLU A 145 9.81 -13.21 -20.70
N ASN A 146 9.51 -12.10 -21.39
CA ASN A 146 9.71 -11.99 -22.84
C ASN A 146 11.18 -11.91 -23.29
N GLU A 147 12.13 -11.68 -22.37
CA GLU A 147 13.58 -11.67 -22.67
C GLU A 147 14.23 -13.04 -22.41
N GLU A 148 13.56 -13.94 -21.69
CA GLU A 148 14.03 -15.31 -21.39
C GLU A 148 13.54 -16.36 -22.42
N ASP A 149 12.61 -16.00 -23.31
CA ASP A 149 12.11 -16.79 -24.46
C ASP A 149 12.83 -16.47 -25.78
#